data_AF-A0A3R8KUX0-F1
#
_entry.id   AF-A0A3R8KUX0-F1
#
_cell.length_a   1.000
_cell.length_b   1.000
_cell.length_c   1.000
_cell.angle_alpha   90.00
_cell.angle_beta   90.00
_cell.angle_gamma   90.00
#
_symmetry.space_group_name_H-M   'P 1'
#
loop_
_entity.id
_entity.type
_entity.pdbx_description
1 polymer ?
#
loop_
_entity_poly.entity_id
_entity_poly.type
_entity_poly.pdbx_seq_one_letter_code
_entity_poly.pdbx_strand_id
1 'polypeptide(L)'
;MPTTYAHYKFGKDVIATLPKHFQKSIENNRELFDIGLHGPDILFYYRVLTTNHVNTTGYELHDQPAEAFFLQAAQVIKRSLDQDAARAYIDGFICHFALDSECHKYIEKMIQVSGINHSEIEMEFDRMLLTEDLINPVSYLGTNHIHPTMKNAEVIAPFFEEVTAKEVKKSLSSMILIHKLLLAPNPGKRRFLFTAMKLTGQYDSKHGMVMSETPNPTCQDYCRLLRKLYKGAVPLAVGLILKYHKLLTDGIELPSRFHETFGPGERWQDLPL
;
A
#
# COMPACT_ATOMS: atom_id res chain seq x y z
N MET A 1 4.70 2.80 6.18
CA MET A 1 3.92 1.59 6.51
C MET A 1 2.48 2.04 6.37
N PRO A 2 1.97 2.06 5.13
CA PRO A 2 1.00 3.05 4.75
C PRO A 2 -0.43 2.64 4.98
N THR A 3 -1.24 3.69 4.99
CA THR A 3 -2.69 3.72 4.91
C THR A 3 -3.33 2.56 4.15
N THR A 4 -3.84 1.58 4.88
CA THR A 4 -4.59 0.46 4.29
C THR A 4 -5.87 0.91 3.57
N TYR A 5 -6.59 1.90 4.11
CA TYR A 5 -7.88 2.29 3.53
C TYR A 5 -7.71 3.21 2.32
N ALA A 6 -6.72 4.10 2.32
CA ALA A 6 -6.45 5.01 1.22
C ALA A 6 -6.17 4.22 -0.06
N HIS A 7 -5.30 3.21 0.00
CA HIS A 7 -5.04 2.34 -1.14
C HIS A 7 -6.26 1.53 -1.56
N TYR A 8 -7.01 0.96 -0.60
CA TYR A 8 -8.22 0.21 -0.90
C TYR A 8 -9.27 1.07 -1.63
N LYS A 9 -9.54 2.26 -1.10
CA LYS A 9 -10.45 3.25 -1.71
C LYS A 9 -9.92 3.70 -3.07
N PHE A 10 -8.62 3.98 -3.17
CA PHE A 10 -7.96 4.39 -4.42
C PHE A 10 -8.14 3.35 -5.52
N GLY A 11 -7.92 2.07 -5.20
CA GLY A 11 -8.15 0.97 -6.12
C GLY A 11 -9.60 0.92 -6.63
N LYS A 12 -10.59 1.17 -5.75
CA LYS A 12 -12.01 1.27 -6.17
C LYS A 12 -12.27 2.42 -7.13
N ASP A 13 -11.72 3.61 -6.85
CA ASP A 13 -11.88 4.79 -7.70
C ASP A 13 -11.19 4.58 -9.07
N VAL A 14 -10.04 3.90 -9.11
CA VAL A 14 -9.35 3.50 -10.34
C VAL A 14 -10.16 2.48 -11.13
N ILE A 15 -10.67 1.42 -10.49
CA ILE A 15 -11.55 0.42 -11.14
C ILE A 15 -12.76 1.13 -11.76
N ALA A 16 -13.42 2.03 -11.03
CA ALA A 16 -14.59 2.74 -11.54
C ALA A 16 -14.30 3.55 -12.83
N THR A 17 -13.06 3.99 -13.01
CA THR A 17 -12.61 4.81 -14.14
C THR A 17 -12.04 3.98 -15.31
N LEU A 18 -11.60 2.75 -15.07
CA LEU A 18 -11.05 1.87 -16.11
C LEU A 18 -12.11 1.47 -17.17
N PRO A 19 -11.70 1.10 -18.41
CA PRO A 19 -12.63 0.53 -19.38
C PRO A 19 -13.32 -0.74 -18.86
N LYS A 20 -14.58 -0.98 -19.29
CA LYS A 20 -15.43 -2.06 -18.72
C LYS A 20 -14.82 -3.46 -18.74
N HIS A 21 -14.00 -3.79 -19.73
CA HIS A 21 -13.35 -5.09 -19.80
C HIS A 21 -12.27 -5.27 -18.71
N PHE A 22 -11.50 -4.22 -18.40
CA PHE A 22 -10.58 -4.21 -17.26
C PHE A 22 -11.33 -4.36 -15.93
N GLN A 23 -12.43 -3.61 -15.76
CA GLN A 23 -13.27 -3.71 -14.56
C GLN A 23 -13.69 -5.17 -14.34
N LYS A 24 -14.26 -5.82 -15.36
CA LYS A 24 -14.71 -7.21 -15.27
C LYS A 24 -13.56 -8.19 -14.96
N SER A 25 -12.40 -8.00 -15.59
CA SER A 25 -11.22 -8.85 -15.37
C SER A 25 -10.72 -8.74 -13.93
N ILE A 26 -10.64 -7.53 -13.39
CA ILE A 26 -10.21 -7.26 -12.02
C ILE A 26 -11.23 -7.83 -11.03
N GLU A 27 -12.53 -7.60 -11.23
CA GLU A 27 -13.56 -8.11 -10.30
C GLU A 27 -13.62 -9.64 -10.25
N ASN A 28 -13.29 -10.34 -11.35
CA ASN A 28 -13.19 -11.80 -11.35
C ASN A 28 -12.03 -12.34 -10.49
N ASN A 29 -11.01 -11.51 -10.25
CA ASN A 29 -9.82 -11.84 -9.44
C ASN A 29 -9.63 -10.83 -8.31
N ARG A 30 -10.75 -10.38 -7.72
CA ARG A 30 -10.79 -9.23 -6.81
C ARG A 30 -9.83 -9.34 -5.63
N GLU A 31 -9.73 -10.52 -5.02
CA GLU A 31 -8.84 -10.75 -3.88
C GLU A 31 -7.37 -10.44 -4.22
N LEU A 32 -6.91 -10.79 -5.42
CA LEU A 32 -5.53 -10.57 -5.83
C LEU A 32 -5.26 -9.09 -6.13
N PHE A 33 -6.20 -8.41 -6.79
CA PHE A 33 -6.12 -6.96 -6.95
C PHE A 33 -6.06 -6.25 -5.61
N ASP A 34 -6.98 -6.58 -4.70
CA ASP A 34 -7.07 -5.98 -3.37
C ASP A 34 -5.82 -6.27 -2.51
N ILE A 35 -5.15 -7.42 -2.68
CA ILE A 35 -3.83 -7.68 -2.08
C ILE A 35 -2.73 -6.84 -2.76
N GLY A 36 -2.76 -6.73 -4.09
CA GLY A 36 -1.83 -5.91 -4.87
C GLY A 36 -1.85 -4.43 -4.48
N LEU A 37 -2.98 -3.91 -3.98
CA LEU A 37 -3.09 -2.54 -3.47
C LEU A 37 -2.16 -2.23 -2.28
N HIS A 38 -1.61 -3.26 -1.63
CA HIS A 38 -0.60 -3.10 -0.58
C HIS A 38 0.84 -3.19 -1.09
N GLY A 39 1.05 -3.38 -2.40
CA GLY A 39 2.38 -3.32 -2.99
C GLY A 39 3.42 -4.24 -2.33
N PRO A 40 4.67 -3.77 -2.15
CA PRO A 40 5.70 -4.51 -1.42
C PRO A 40 5.46 -4.55 0.10
N ASP A 41 4.54 -3.73 0.65
CA ASP A 41 4.36 -3.59 2.10
C ASP A 41 3.95 -4.89 2.78
N ILE A 42 3.27 -5.79 2.04
CA ILE A 42 2.90 -7.10 2.57
C ILE A 42 4.12 -7.83 3.14
N LEU A 43 5.31 -7.63 2.56
CA LEU A 43 6.56 -8.30 2.93
C LEU A 43 7.11 -7.80 4.28
N PHE A 44 6.81 -6.56 4.67
CA PHE A 44 7.20 -6.01 5.99
C PHE A 44 6.62 -6.82 7.15
N TYR A 45 5.49 -7.50 6.91
CA TYR A 45 4.79 -8.27 7.94
C TYR A 45 5.37 -9.68 8.16
N TYR A 46 6.37 -10.12 7.40
CA TYR A 46 7.04 -11.38 7.66
C TYR A 46 8.03 -11.26 8.83
N ARG A 47 7.74 -11.96 9.93
CA ARG A 47 8.59 -12.02 11.14
C ARG A 47 9.06 -10.63 11.60
N VAL A 48 8.11 -9.71 11.80
CA VAL A 48 8.30 -8.27 12.05
C VAL A 48 9.27 -7.87 13.17
N LEU A 49 9.62 -8.80 14.06
CA LEU A 49 10.52 -8.54 15.19
C LEU A 49 12.01 -8.72 14.83
N THR A 50 12.31 -9.21 13.63
CA THR A 50 13.68 -9.53 13.18
C THR A 50 13.86 -9.20 11.70
N THR A 51 15.00 -8.61 11.34
CA THR A 51 15.43 -8.51 9.93
C THR A 51 15.57 -9.90 9.32
N ASN A 52 15.09 -10.08 8.10
CA ASN A 52 15.10 -11.34 7.36
C ASN A 52 15.01 -11.06 5.86
N HIS A 53 15.26 -12.06 5.01
CA HIS A 53 15.29 -11.85 3.56
C HIS A 53 13.96 -11.28 3.01
N VAL A 54 12.81 -11.73 3.51
CA VAL A 54 11.49 -11.27 3.03
C VAL A 54 11.27 -9.79 3.32
N ASN A 55 11.50 -9.34 4.57
CA ASN A 55 11.30 -7.92 4.87
C ASN A 55 12.38 -7.03 4.24
N THR A 56 13.61 -7.52 4.08
CA THR A 56 14.66 -6.84 3.32
C THR A 56 14.23 -6.61 1.87
N THR A 57 13.68 -7.62 1.18
CA THR A 57 13.13 -7.45 -0.18
C THR A 57 12.07 -6.35 -0.24
N GLY A 58 11.19 -6.28 0.77
CA GLY A 58 10.19 -5.22 0.87
C GLY A 58 10.81 -3.83 0.96
N TYR A 59 11.89 -3.65 1.74
CA TYR A 59 12.56 -2.36 1.92
C TYR A 59 13.33 -1.97 0.66
N GLU A 60 14.06 -2.89 0.06
CA GLU A 60 14.84 -2.65 -1.16
C GLU A 60 13.96 -2.21 -2.33
N LEU A 61 12.76 -2.79 -2.48
CA LEU A 61 11.81 -2.38 -3.50
C LEU A 61 11.32 -0.95 -3.35
N HIS A 62 11.28 -0.40 -2.13
CA HIS A 62 10.86 0.98 -1.91
C HIS A 62 11.91 2.01 -2.30
N ASP A 63 13.19 1.65 -2.14
CA ASP A 63 14.33 2.54 -2.33
C ASP A 63 14.85 2.56 -3.78
N GLN A 64 14.56 1.51 -4.56
CA GLN A 64 15.00 1.42 -5.96
C GLN A 64 13.94 1.93 -6.94
N PRO A 65 14.35 2.38 -8.15
CA PRO A 65 13.43 2.62 -9.25
C PRO A 65 12.56 1.39 -9.52
N ALA A 66 11.25 1.59 -9.70
CA ALA A 66 10.31 0.49 -9.85
C ALA A 66 10.44 -0.27 -11.19
N GLU A 67 11.21 0.27 -12.15
CA GLU A 67 11.42 -0.27 -13.48
C GLU A 67 11.83 -1.74 -13.47
N ALA A 68 12.85 -2.09 -12.67
CA ALA A 68 13.36 -3.46 -12.62
C ALA A 68 12.27 -4.44 -12.17
N PHE A 69 11.50 -4.08 -11.14
CA PHE A 69 10.37 -4.86 -10.66
C PHE A 69 9.30 -5.03 -11.75
N PHE A 70 8.88 -3.95 -12.41
CA PHE A 70 7.82 -4.02 -13.42
C PHE A 70 8.26 -4.77 -14.70
N LEU A 71 9.53 -4.72 -15.08
CA LEU A 71 10.05 -5.55 -16.17
C LEU A 71 10.05 -7.04 -15.81
N GLN A 72 10.50 -7.38 -14.59
CA GLN A 72 10.45 -8.74 -14.08
C GLN A 72 9.00 -9.25 -13.98
N ALA A 73 8.10 -8.44 -13.42
CA ALA A 73 6.69 -8.74 -13.28
C ALA A 73 6.02 -9.06 -14.64
N ALA A 74 6.39 -8.37 -15.71
CA ALA A 74 5.91 -8.69 -17.05
C ALA A 74 6.32 -10.11 -17.51
N GLN A 75 7.56 -10.52 -17.20
CA GLN A 75 8.02 -11.88 -17.49
C GLN A 75 7.30 -12.93 -16.63
N VAL A 76 7.05 -12.62 -15.35
CA VAL A 76 6.28 -13.47 -14.43
C VAL A 76 4.87 -13.70 -14.97
N ILE A 77 4.17 -12.64 -15.35
CA ILE A 77 2.81 -12.73 -15.90
C ILE A 77 2.79 -13.58 -17.17
N LYS A 78 3.75 -13.39 -18.09
CA LYS A 78 3.84 -14.17 -19.33
C LYS A 78 4.02 -15.67 -19.08
N ARG A 79 4.70 -16.05 -18.00
CA ARG A 79 4.95 -17.45 -17.61
C ARG A 79 3.89 -18.02 -16.67
N SER A 80 2.99 -17.18 -16.14
CA SER A 80 1.95 -17.61 -15.20
C SER A 80 0.97 -18.58 -15.86
N LEU A 81 0.60 -19.62 -15.12
CA LEU A 81 -0.47 -20.54 -15.51
C LEU A 81 -1.85 -19.86 -15.50
N ASP A 82 -2.03 -18.91 -14.58
CA ASP A 82 -3.22 -18.07 -14.48
C ASP A 82 -2.82 -16.61 -14.72
N GLN A 83 -2.83 -16.21 -15.98
CA GLN A 83 -2.42 -14.86 -16.37
C GLN A 83 -3.41 -13.80 -15.91
N ASP A 84 -4.70 -14.12 -15.81
CA ASP A 84 -5.72 -13.15 -15.40
C ASP A 84 -5.61 -12.85 -13.90
N ALA A 85 -5.33 -13.86 -13.09
CA ALA A 85 -4.99 -13.71 -11.67
C ALA A 85 -3.73 -12.85 -11.47
N ALA A 86 -2.65 -13.15 -12.22
CA ALA A 86 -1.40 -12.40 -12.15
C ALA A 86 -1.56 -10.94 -12.62
N ARG A 87 -2.39 -10.71 -13.65
CA ARG A 87 -2.75 -9.36 -14.14
C ARG A 87 -3.55 -8.58 -13.10
N ALA A 88 -4.50 -9.19 -12.43
CA ALA A 88 -5.26 -8.51 -11.37
C ALA A 88 -4.34 -8.09 -10.21
N TYR A 89 -3.41 -8.95 -9.80
CA TYR A 89 -2.42 -8.61 -8.77
C TYR A 89 -1.56 -7.41 -9.18
N ILE A 90 -0.96 -7.44 -10.38
CA ILE A 90 -0.10 -6.33 -10.83
C ILE A 90 -0.90 -5.04 -11.04
N ASP A 91 -2.17 -5.10 -11.45
CA ASP A 91 -3.02 -3.90 -11.60
C ASP A 91 -3.23 -3.22 -10.23
N GLY A 92 -3.42 -4.00 -9.16
CA GLY A 92 -3.45 -3.48 -7.79
C GLY A 92 -2.09 -2.90 -7.38
N PHE A 93 -1.00 -3.57 -7.72
CA PHE A 93 0.37 -3.13 -7.42
C PHE A 93 0.73 -1.82 -8.14
N ILE A 94 0.28 -1.63 -9.38
CA ILE A 94 0.41 -0.37 -10.13
C ILE A 94 -0.36 0.74 -9.42
N CYS A 95 -1.55 0.45 -8.88
CA CYS A 95 -2.31 1.44 -8.11
C CYS A 95 -1.57 1.86 -6.84
N HIS A 96 -0.96 0.90 -6.14
CA HIS A 96 -0.12 1.19 -4.97
C HIS A 96 1.06 2.10 -5.36
N PHE A 97 1.87 1.69 -6.35
CA PHE A 97 2.98 2.48 -6.87
C PHE A 97 2.55 3.91 -7.26
N ALA A 98 1.44 4.04 -7.99
CA ALA A 98 0.98 5.33 -8.49
C ALA A 98 0.60 6.28 -7.36
N LEU A 99 0.01 5.78 -6.26
CA LEU A 99 -0.35 6.62 -5.13
C LEU A 99 0.89 6.98 -4.29
N ASP A 100 1.74 6.01 -3.99
CA ASP A 100 2.93 6.20 -3.14
C ASP A 100 3.93 7.16 -3.76
N SER A 101 4.25 6.98 -5.03
CA SER A 101 5.19 7.87 -5.74
C SER A 101 4.65 9.30 -5.95
N GLU A 102 3.33 9.52 -5.78
CA GLU A 102 2.75 10.87 -5.72
C GLU A 102 2.77 11.45 -4.29
N CYS A 103 2.59 10.62 -3.26
CA CYS A 103 2.42 11.06 -1.89
C CYS A 103 3.72 11.09 -1.06
N HIS A 104 4.58 10.08 -1.16
CA HIS A 104 5.69 9.88 -0.22
C HIS A 104 6.71 11.01 -0.22
N LYS A 105 6.98 11.63 -1.37
CA LYS A 105 7.82 12.85 -1.44
C LYS A 105 7.26 14.01 -0.61
N TYR A 106 5.94 14.17 -0.57
CA TYR A 106 5.30 15.19 0.28
C TYR A 106 5.24 14.74 1.73
N ILE A 107 4.96 13.45 2.00
CA ILE A 107 4.96 12.91 3.36
C ILE A 107 6.34 13.08 4.01
N GLU A 108 7.43 12.80 3.30
CA GLU A 108 8.79 13.06 3.78
C GLU A 108 8.99 14.53 4.13
N LYS A 109 8.61 15.44 3.23
CA LYS A 109 8.66 16.87 3.50
C LYS A 109 7.85 17.26 4.75
N MET A 110 6.65 16.71 4.92
CA MET A 110 5.77 16.95 6.08
C MET A 110 6.41 16.46 7.38
N ILE A 111 7.02 15.26 7.37
CA ILE A 111 7.74 14.70 8.52
C ILE A 111 8.85 15.65 8.94
N GLN A 112 9.70 16.06 7.99
CA GLN A 112 10.87 16.88 8.26
C GLN A 112 10.51 18.31 8.74
N VAL A 113 9.38 18.85 8.28
CA VAL A 113 8.91 20.20 8.67
C VAL A 113 8.18 20.19 10.01
N SER A 114 7.36 19.15 10.29
CA SER A 114 6.49 19.14 11.48
C SER A 114 7.01 18.30 12.64
N GLY A 115 7.90 17.35 12.39
CA GLY A 115 8.28 16.31 13.35
C GLY A 115 7.19 15.25 13.60
N ILE A 116 6.06 15.31 12.90
CA ILE A 116 5.01 14.28 12.98
C ILE A 116 5.53 13.02 12.30
N ASN A 117 5.35 11.87 12.94
CA ASN A 117 5.83 10.61 12.39
C ASN A 117 5.04 10.21 11.13
N HIS A 118 5.72 9.49 10.23
CA HIS A 118 5.16 8.98 8.97
C HIS A 118 3.81 8.26 9.16
N SER A 119 3.74 7.32 10.10
CA SER A 119 2.54 6.51 10.33
C SER A 119 1.33 7.33 10.78
N GLU A 120 1.55 8.45 11.48
CA GLU A 120 0.48 9.32 11.95
C GLU A 120 -0.08 10.18 10.81
N ILE A 121 0.77 10.72 9.93
CA ILE A 121 0.32 11.47 8.74
C ILE A 121 -0.55 10.56 7.87
N GLU A 122 -0.08 9.35 7.63
CA GLU A 122 -0.82 8.33 6.89
C GLU A 122 -2.14 7.98 7.59
N MET A 123 -2.09 7.58 8.86
CA MET A 123 -3.30 7.26 9.64
C MET A 123 -4.34 8.39 9.63
N GLU A 124 -3.91 9.66 9.73
CA GLU A 124 -4.82 10.82 9.65
C GLU A 124 -5.45 10.97 8.25
N PHE A 125 -4.72 10.62 7.18
CA PHE A 125 -5.28 10.57 5.84
C PHE A 125 -6.31 9.43 5.70
N ASP A 126 -6.02 8.23 6.23
CA ASP A 126 -6.98 7.12 6.31
C ASP A 126 -8.23 7.52 7.09
N ARG A 127 -8.06 8.16 8.24
CA ARG A 127 -9.17 8.68 9.06
C ARG A 127 -10.06 9.61 8.27
N MET A 128 -9.46 10.58 7.56
CA MET A 128 -10.22 11.55 6.78
C MET A 128 -11.05 10.83 5.70
N LEU A 129 -10.45 9.92 4.95
CA LEU A 129 -11.14 9.16 3.90
C LEU A 129 -12.26 8.26 4.46
N LEU A 130 -12.03 7.58 5.58
CA LEU A 130 -13.06 6.79 6.27
C LEU A 130 -14.23 7.66 6.72
N THR A 131 -13.92 8.85 7.26
CA THR A 131 -14.94 9.80 7.72
C THR A 131 -15.74 10.39 6.55
N GLU A 132 -15.09 10.73 5.43
CA GLU A 132 -15.75 11.15 4.18
C GLU A 132 -16.74 10.08 3.68
N ASP A 133 -16.38 8.81 3.84
CA ASP A 133 -17.21 7.65 3.44
C ASP A 133 -18.23 7.23 4.51
N LEU A 134 -18.40 8.01 5.58
CA LEU A 134 -19.32 7.75 6.69
C LEU A 134 -19.04 6.42 7.43
N ILE A 135 -17.77 5.99 7.44
CA ILE A 135 -17.29 4.81 8.15
C ILE A 135 -16.60 5.26 9.44
N ASN A 136 -16.92 4.63 10.58
CA ASN A 136 -16.24 4.91 11.84
C ASN A 136 -14.76 4.47 11.75
N PRO A 137 -13.79 5.41 11.78
CA PRO A 137 -12.39 5.06 11.59
C PRO A 137 -11.84 4.16 12.69
N VAL A 138 -12.25 4.39 13.93
CA VAL A 138 -11.69 3.73 15.12
C VAL A 138 -12.01 2.23 15.16
N SER A 139 -13.13 1.83 14.57
CA SER A 139 -13.56 0.43 14.50
C SER A 139 -13.25 -0.25 13.17
N TYR A 140 -12.72 0.47 12.18
CA TYR A 140 -12.48 -0.09 10.86
C TYR A 140 -11.23 -0.97 10.83
N LEU A 141 -11.37 -2.20 10.33
CA LEU A 141 -10.25 -3.11 10.12
C LEU A 141 -9.82 -3.07 8.64
N GLY A 142 -8.73 -2.34 8.36
CA GLY A 142 -8.24 -2.10 7.01
C GLY A 142 -7.60 -3.29 6.28
N THR A 143 -7.65 -4.49 6.86
CA THR A 143 -7.16 -5.73 6.23
C THR A 143 -8.27 -6.73 5.95
N ASN A 144 -9.55 -6.33 6.04
CA ASN A 144 -10.68 -7.24 5.83
C ASN A 144 -10.74 -7.84 4.42
N HIS A 145 -10.21 -7.14 3.41
CA HIS A 145 -10.14 -7.60 2.03
C HIS A 145 -9.01 -8.59 1.75
N ILE A 146 -8.08 -8.79 2.71
CA ILE A 146 -6.93 -9.67 2.53
C ILE A 146 -7.32 -11.12 2.84
N HIS A 147 -7.19 -11.99 1.83
CA HIS A 147 -7.45 -13.42 1.95
C HIS A 147 -6.14 -14.22 1.85
N PRO A 148 -5.53 -14.63 2.98
CA PRO A 148 -4.21 -15.28 3.00
C PRO A 148 -4.30 -16.77 2.65
N THR A 149 -4.75 -17.07 1.43
CA THR A 149 -4.85 -18.44 0.90
C THR A 149 -3.54 -18.87 0.25
N MET A 150 -3.28 -20.18 0.17
CA MET A 150 -2.14 -20.68 -0.61
C MET A 150 -2.30 -20.37 -2.10
N LYS A 151 -3.53 -20.44 -2.63
CA LYS A 151 -3.85 -20.09 -4.02
C LYS A 151 -3.40 -18.67 -4.35
N ASN A 152 -3.77 -17.67 -3.54
CA ASN A 152 -3.35 -16.29 -3.77
C ASN A 152 -1.83 -16.14 -3.63
N ALA A 153 -1.24 -16.79 -2.62
CA ALA A 153 0.19 -16.71 -2.37
C ALA A 153 1.05 -17.36 -3.49
N GLU A 154 0.56 -18.40 -4.16
CA GLU A 154 1.21 -19.03 -5.30
C GLU A 154 1.22 -18.15 -6.55
N VAL A 155 0.19 -17.31 -6.73
CA VAL A 155 0.16 -16.29 -7.80
C VAL A 155 1.14 -15.15 -7.49
N ILE A 156 1.23 -14.73 -6.22
CA ILE A 156 2.00 -13.57 -5.79
C ILE A 156 3.50 -13.86 -5.68
N ALA A 157 3.89 -15.00 -5.12
CA ALA A 157 5.29 -15.29 -4.81
C ALA A 157 6.26 -15.13 -5.99
N PRO A 158 5.93 -15.55 -7.22
CA PRO A 158 6.81 -15.36 -8.38
C PRO A 158 7.19 -13.90 -8.71
N PHE A 159 6.43 -12.91 -8.22
CA PHE A 159 6.76 -11.49 -8.40
C PHE A 159 7.94 -11.02 -7.53
N PHE A 160 8.35 -11.80 -6.54
CA PHE A 160 9.43 -11.45 -5.62
C PHE A 160 10.52 -12.52 -5.67
N GLU A 161 11.74 -12.12 -6.01
CA GLU A 161 12.86 -13.05 -6.03
C GLU A 161 13.12 -13.62 -4.63
N GLU A 162 13.39 -14.92 -4.55
CA GLU A 162 13.70 -15.65 -3.31
C GLU A 162 12.60 -15.67 -2.21
N VAL A 163 11.39 -15.17 -2.49
CA VAL A 163 10.26 -15.25 -1.55
C VAL A 163 9.34 -16.42 -1.94
N THR A 164 9.08 -17.32 -0.99
CA THR A 164 8.22 -18.49 -1.24
C THR A 164 6.73 -18.18 -1.03
N ALA A 165 5.83 -18.95 -1.67
CA ALA A 165 4.37 -18.84 -1.43
C ALA A 165 3.99 -19.03 0.04
N LYS A 166 4.68 -19.90 0.79
CA LYS A 166 4.46 -20.06 2.24
C LYS A 166 4.78 -18.77 3.00
N GLU A 167 5.82 -18.05 2.58
CA GLU A 167 6.24 -16.80 3.19
C GLU A 167 5.26 -15.68 2.85
N VAL A 168 4.84 -15.55 1.60
CA VAL A 168 3.77 -14.62 1.22
C VAL A 168 2.51 -14.85 2.06
N LYS A 169 2.01 -16.09 2.12
CA LYS A 169 0.82 -16.43 2.94
C LYS A 169 1.01 -16.05 4.42
N LYS A 170 2.19 -16.31 4.97
CA LYS A 170 2.51 -15.97 6.37
C LYS A 170 2.62 -14.46 6.57
N SER A 171 3.09 -13.72 5.58
CA SER A 171 3.17 -12.26 5.60
C SER A 171 1.76 -11.64 5.63
N LEU A 172 0.88 -12.06 4.72
CA LEU A 172 -0.53 -11.66 4.70
C LEU A 172 -1.27 -12.01 6.01
N SER A 173 -1.03 -13.21 6.54
CA SER A 173 -1.63 -13.64 7.82
C SER A 173 -1.14 -12.78 8.99
N SER A 174 0.15 -12.47 9.02
CA SER A 174 0.77 -11.62 10.05
C SER A 174 0.26 -10.19 9.95
N MET A 175 0.07 -9.67 8.74
CA MET A 175 -0.51 -8.35 8.50
C MET A 175 -1.90 -8.23 9.14
N ILE A 176 -2.78 -9.21 8.89
CA ILE A 176 -4.12 -9.25 9.49
C ILE A 176 -4.04 -9.33 11.03
N LEU A 177 -3.13 -10.17 11.56
CA LEU A 177 -2.96 -10.33 13.01
C LEU A 177 -2.51 -9.02 13.68
N ILE A 178 -1.52 -8.35 13.10
CA ILE A 178 -0.97 -7.10 13.62
C ILE A 178 -2.02 -5.98 13.56
N HIS A 179 -2.77 -5.86 12.46
CA HIS A 179 -3.86 -4.88 12.38
C HIS A 179 -4.98 -5.16 13.39
N LYS A 180 -5.35 -6.43 13.62
CA LYS A 180 -6.30 -6.80 14.68
C LYS A 180 -5.78 -6.47 16.08
N LEU A 181 -4.48 -6.62 16.31
CA LEU A 181 -3.84 -6.24 17.58
C LEU A 181 -3.94 -4.72 17.80
N LEU A 182 -3.58 -3.94 16.79
CA LEU A 182 -3.59 -2.47 16.82
C LEU A 182 -4.99 -1.85 16.79
N LEU A 183 -5.99 -2.57 16.28
CA LEU A 183 -7.40 -2.16 16.30
C LEU A 183 -7.92 -2.04 17.74
N ALA A 184 -8.00 -0.82 18.26
CA ALA A 184 -8.32 -0.56 19.66
C ALA A 184 -9.52 0.41 19.84
N PRO A 185 -10.76 0.00 19.46
CA PRO A 185 -11.97 0.80 19.70
C PRO A 185 -12.42 0.81 21.15
N ASN A 186 -12.03 -0.20 21.93
CA ASN A 186 -12.35 -0.28 23.35
C ASN A 186 -11.33 0.54 24.16
N PRO A 187 -11.77 1.51 25.01
CA PRO A 187 -10.86 2.35 25.79
C PRO A 187 -9.88 1.56 26.66
N GLY A 188 -10.32 0.43 27.22
CA GLY A 188 -9.47 -0.46 28.03
C GLY A 188 -8.33 -1.09 27.22
N LYS A 189 -8.63 -1.63 26.03
CA LYS A 189 -7.61 -2.20 25.11
C LYS A 189 -6.64 -1.11 24.66
N ARG A 190 -7.16 0.07 24.30
CA ARG A 190 -6.35 1.22 23.88
C ARG A 190 -5.36 1.66 24.96
N ARG A 191 -5.84 1.80 26.20
CA ARG A 191 -5.00 2.14 27.35
C ARG A 191 -3.92 1.09 27.59
N PHE A 192 -4.28 -0.20 27.56
CA PHE A 192 -3.31 -1.29 27.72
C PHE A 192 -2.24 -1.24 26.62
N LEU A 193 -2.64 -1.11 25.36
CA LEU A 193 -1.74 -1.06 24.20
C LEU A 193 -0.74 0.10 24.31
N PHE A 194 -1.23 1.31 24.58
CA PHE A 194 -0.36 2.48 24.76
C PHE A 194 0.54 2.38 25.99
N THR A 195 0.06 1.76 27.07
CA THR A 195 0.89 1.53 28.26
C THR A 195 2.02 0.55 27.94
N ALA A 196 1.72 -0.56 27.25
CA ALA A 196 2.73 -1.51 26.80
C ALA A 196 3.77 -0.85 25.87
N MET A 197 3.32 -0.04 24.91
CA MET A 197 4.21 0.72 24.01
C MET A 197 5.13 1.68 24.77
N LYS A 198 4.64 2.36 25.81
CA LYS A 198 5.45 3.24 26.66
C LYS A 198 6.49 2.46 27.46
N LEU A 199 6.10 1.33 28.04
CA LEU A 199 7.00 0.46 28.81
C LEU A 199 8.13 -0.14 27.96
N THR A 200 7.87 -0.40 26.68
CA THR A 200 8.87 -0.92 25.74
C THR A 200 9.65 0.18 25.00
N GLY A 201 9.39 1.46 25.28
CA GLY A 201 10.02 2.59 24.59
C GLY A 201 9.63 2.74 23.11
N GLN A 202 8.52 2.12 22.69
CA GLN A 202 8.06 2.11 21.30
C GLN A 202 6.90 3.06 21.03
N TYR A 203 6.48 3.86 22.03
CA TYR A 203 5.32 4.74 21.90
C TYR A 203 5.52 5.75 20.78
N ASP A 204 6.58 6.56 20.83
CA ASP A 204 6.82 7.67 19.88
C ASP A 204 6.94 7.20 18.43
N SER A 205 7.41 5.96 18.20
CA SER A 205 7.59 5.40 16.85
C SER A 205 6.39 4.62 16.32
N LYS A 206 5.46 4.16 17.18
CA LYS A 206 4.38 3.24 16.78
C LYS A 206 2.98 3.70 17.14
N HIS A 207 2.81 4.75 17.94
CA HIS A 207 1.46 5.19 18.33
C HIS A 207 0.62 5.61 17.12
N GLY A 208 1.25 6.16 16.07
CA GLY A 208 0.60 6.52 14.81
C GLY A 208 0.01 5.33 14.05
N MET A 209 0.36 4.09 14.41
CA MET A 209 -0.27 2.89 13.85
C MET A 209 -1.63 2.56 14.48
N VAL A 210 -2.03 3.28 15.54
CA VAL A 210 -3.32 3.06 16.24
C VAL A 210 -4.26 4.22 15.95
N MET A 211 -5.30 3.93 15.17
CA MET A 211 -6.30 4.91 14.73
C MET A 211 -6.76 5.86 15.85
N SER A 212 -6.55 7.16 15.64
CA SER A 212 -6.51 8.25 16.62
C SER A 212 -7.80 8.74 17.31
N GLU A 213 -8.92 8.05 17.53
CA GLU A 213 -10.18 8.67 18.07
C GLU A 213 -10.68 10.00 17.42
N THR A 214 -10.04 11.14 17.68
CA THR A 214 -10.27 12.47 17.09
C THR A 214 -9.18 12.84 16.09
N PRO A 215 -9.48 13.64 15.03
CA PRO A 215 -8.48 14.07 14.06
C PRO A 215 -7.39 14.95 14.71
N ASN A 216 -6.16 14.84 14.23
CA ASN A 216 -5.06 15.73 14.58
C ASN A 216 -5.18 17.04 13.76
N PRO A 217 -5.44 18.19 14.40
CA PRO A 217 -5.60 19.47 13.68
C PRO A 217 -4.36 19.87 12.88
N THR A 218 -3.16 19.49 13.31
CA THR A 218 -1.90 19.80 12.63
C THR A 218 -1.77 19.06 11.30
N CYS A 219 -2.43 17.92 11.14
CA CYS A 219 -2.45 17.17 9.88
C CYS A 219 -3.53 17.67 8.90
N GLN A 220 -4.36 18.66 9.26
CA GLN A 220 -5.52 19.03 8.44
C GLN A 220 -5.12 19.50 7.02
N ASP A 221 -4.12 20.38 6.92
CA ASP A 221 -3.63 20.87 5.63
C ASP A 221 -2.89 19.77 4.86
N TYR A 222 -2.15 18.90 5.56
CA TYR A 222 -1.49 17.75 4.97
C TYR A 222 -2.50 16.78 4.34
N CYS A 223 -3.57 16.44 5.06
CA CYS A 223 -4.63 15.60 4.53
C CYS A 223 -5.33 16.24 3.32
N ARG A 224 -5.53 17.57 3.29
CA ARG A 224 -6.05 18.27 2.10
C ARG A 224 -5.11 18.14 0.89
N LEU A 225 -3.81 18.30 1.10
CA LEU A 225 -2.81 18.14 0.04
C LEU A 225 -2.77 16.69 -0.46
N LEU A 226 -2.70 15.71 0.45
CA LEU A 226 -2.75 14.29 0.11
C LEU A 226 -4.03 13.92 -0.64
N ARG A 227 -5.19 14.52 -0.27
CA ARG A 227 -6.45 14.32 -1.01
C ARG A 227 -6.38 14.84 -2.43
N LYS A 228 -5.68 15.96 -2.67
CA LYS A 228 -5.47 16.52 -4.02
C LYS A 228 -4.56 15.60 -4.84
N LEU A 229 -3.46 15.14 -4.26
CA LEU A 229 -2.52 14.20 -4.89
C LEU A 229 -3.23 12.90 -5.25
N TYR A 230 -3.97 12.32 -4.30
CA TYR A 230 -4.83 11.16 -4.52
C TYR A 230 -5.74 11.33 -5.74
N LYS A 231 -6.47 12.45 -5.85
CA LYS A 231 -7.39 12.69 -6.98
C LYS A 231 -6.63 12.78 -8.31
N GLY A 232 -5.45 13.39 -8.31
CA GLY A 232 -4.57 13.47 -9.48
C GLY A 232 -3.96 12.10 -9.86
N ALA A 233 -3.71 11.24 -8.87
CA ALA A 233 -3.13 9.92 -9.08
C ALA A 233 -4.11 8.92 -9.73
N VAL A 234 -5.43 9.10 -9.59
CA VAL A 234 -6.42 8.18 -10.19
C VAL A 234 -6.26 8.07 -11.72
N PRO A 235 -6.32 9.16 -12.52
CA PRO A 235 -6.11 9.06 -13.97
C PRO A 235 -4.68 8.63 -14.34
N LEU A 236 -3.69 8.92 -13.49
CA LEU A 236 -2.32 8.42 -13.66
C LEU A 236 -2.29 6.90 -13.59
N ALA A 237 -2.83 6.30 -12.53
CA ALA A 237 -2.88 4.86 -12.34
C ALA A 237 -3.64 4.15 -13.47
N VAL A 238 -4.79 4.70 -13.90
CA VAL A 238 -5.52 4.22 -15.08
C VAL A 238 -4.61 4.20 -16.31
N GLY A 239 -3.91 5.30 -16.57
CA GLY A 239 -2.98 5.40 -17.70
C GLY A 239 -1.83 4.38 -17.62
N LEU A 240 -1.29 4.13 -16.42
CA LEU A 240 -0.24 3.14 -16.19
C LEU A 240 -0.73 1.72 -16.44
N ILE A 241 -1.90 1.34 -15.92
CA ILE A 241 -2.51 0.02 -16.17
C ILE A 241 -2.69 -0.21 -17.67
N LEU A 242 -3.29 0.75 -18.38
CA LEU A 242 -3.52 0.63 -19.82
C LEU A 242 -2.22 0.47 -20.62
N LYS A 243 -1.19 1.26 -20.29
CA LYS A 243 0.12 1.15 -20.96
C LYS A 243 0.84 -0.15 -20.60
N TYR A 244 0.75 -0.59 -19.35
CA TYR A 244 1.37 -1.82 -18.90
C TYR A 244 0.76 -3.05 -19.58
N HIS A 245 -0.57 -3.09 -19.77
CA HIS A 245 -1.20 -4.16 -20.56
C HIS A 245 -0.81 -4.14 -22.05
N LYS A 246 -0.52 -2.96 -22.62
CA LYS A 246 0.07 -2.87 -23.96
C LYS A 246 1.49 -3.44 -24.00
N LEU A 247 2.32 -3.18 -22.98
CA LEU A 247 3.62 -3.85 -22.84
C LEU A 247 3.45 -5.38 -22.80
N LEU A 248 2.48 -5.90 -22.03
CA LEU A 248 2.22 -7.33 -21.91
C LEU A 248 1.78 -7.98 -23.23
N THR A 249 1.08 -7.25 -24.09
CA THR A 249 0.48 -7.78 -25.33
C THR A 249 1.38 -7.56 -26.55
N ASP A 250 1.86 -6.32 -26.71
CA ASP A 250 2.50 -5.84 -27.94
C ASP A 250 4.03 -5.70 -27.78
N GLY A 251 4.57 -5.88 -26.56
CA GLY A 251 5.99 -5.70 -26.28
C GLY A 251 6.47 -4.25 -26.37
N ILE A 252 5.57 -3.28 -26.21
CA ILE A 252 5.88 -1.83 -26.18
C ILE A 252 6.76 -1.49 -24.97
N GLU A 253 7.53 -0.41 -25.06
CA GLU A 253 8.38 0.12 -23.99
C GLU A 253 7.64 0.39 -22.67
N LEU A 254 8.33 0.11 -21.55
CA LEU A 254 7.84 0.36 -20.21
C LEU A 254 7.56 1.87 -20.01
N PRO A 255 6.44 2.28 -19.39
CA PRO A 255 6.20 3.68 -19.07
C PRO A 255 7.33 4.28 -18.23
N SER A 256 7.90 5.40 -18.69
CA SER A 256 8.97 6.13 -17.98
C SER A 256 8.63 6.51 -16.54
N ARG A 257 7.34 6.57 -16.20
CA ARG A 257 6.89 6.82 -14.83
C ARG A 257 7.36 5.76 -13.83
N PHE A 258 7.67 4.55 -14.28
CA PHE A 258 8.24 3.48 -13.45
C PHE A 258 9.73 3.67 -13.14
N HIS A 259 10.39 4.71 -13.69
CA HIS A 259 11.76 5.08 -13.26
C HIS A 259 11.77 5.80 -11.89
N GLU A 260 10.59 6.18 -11.37
CA GLU A 260 10.44 6.71 -10.02
C GLU A 260 10.47 5.58 -8.97
N THR A 261 10.74 5.92 -7.73
CA THR A 261 10.69 4.99 -6.59
C THR A 261 9.31 5.01 -5.91
N PHE A 262 9.04 4.05 -5.03
CA PHE A 262 7.86 4.10 -4.15
C PHE A 262 8.08 5.14 -3.05
N GLY A 263 9.33 5.31 -2.60
CA GLY A 263 9.72 6.25 -1.57
C GLY A 263 9.77 7.73 -2.00
N PRO A 264 10.38 8.60 -1.19
CA PRO A 264 10.37 10.04 -1.40
C PRO A 264 11.26 10.55 -2.55
N GLY A 265 12.17 9.73 -3.06
CA GLY A 265 13.17 10.13 -4.05
C GLY A 265 14.15 11.19 -3.54
N GLU A 266 14.90 11.82 -4.44
CA GLU A 266 16.02 12.72 -4.06
C GLU A 266 15.63 14.21 -3.90
N ARG A 267 14.44 14.62 -4.39
CA ARG A 267 14.08 16.04 -4.54
C ARG A 267 12.88 16.49 -3.73
N TRP A 268 12.55 15.77 -2.66
CA TRP A 268 11.41 16.13 -1.79
C TRP A 268 11.59 17.49 -1.11
N GLN A 269 12.84 17.95 -0.90
CA GLN A 269 13.15 19.22 -0.25
C GLN A 269 12.64 20.43 -1.05
N ASP A 270 12.57 20.32 -2.37
CA ASP A 270 12.17 21.39 -3.29
C ASP A 270 10.65 21.57 -3.37
N LEU A 271 9.88 20.65 -2.79
CA LEU A 271 8.42 20.63 -2.90
C LEU A 271 7.77 21.71 -2.02
N PRO A 272 6.72 22.39 -2.53
CA PRO A 272 5.90 23.27 -1.71
C PRO A 272 5.00 22.45 -0.77
N LEU A 273 4.83 22.91 0.46
CA LEU A 273 3.78 22.44 1.39
C LEU A 273 2.65 23.47 1.46
#